data_AF-A0AAV8URF0-F1
#
_entry.id   AF-A0AAV8URF0-F1
#
_cell.length_a   1.000
_cell.length_b   1.000
_cell.length_c   1.000
_cell.angle_alpha   90.00
_cell.angle_beta   90.00
_cell.angle_gamma   90.00
#
_symmetry.space_group_name_H-M   'P 1'
#
loop_
_entity.id
_entity.type
_entity.pdbx_description
1 polymer ?
#
loop_
_entity_poly.entity_id
_entity_poly.type
_entity_poly.pdbx_seq_one_letter_code
_entity_poly.pdbx_strand_id
1 'polypeptide(L)'
;MPPKVKKSHIKEILRLAESKHVRLPTDEAGRLVAAARYYKELGDKEKAADALLKQFGVKKDFVKDEQELARDKLQKEEAELEDEKEDADGDQEQPKKKRAKQEPAAAHVTVEKNRPLTELFRELAKYEFEEENRQKGFAYQKVGTAIAECDFEVTSGKEAMTLKGVGKSSGSKIDEYLTTGKIAKIEEARRSRE
;
A
#
# COMPACT_ATOMS: atom_id res chain seq x y z
N MET A 1 31.35 13.38 -30.71
CA MET A 1 32.16 12.19 -30.35
C MET A 1 31.50 11.52 -29.15
N PRO A 2 31.29 10.19 -29.14
CA PRO A 2 30.77 9.53 -27.95
C PRO A 2 31.78 9.64 -26.80
N PRO A 3 31.32 9.85 -25.56
CA PRO A 3 32.19 9.97 -24.39
C PRO A 3 32.93 8.66 -24.15
N LYS A 4 34.22 8.75 -23.82
CA LYS A 4 35.03 7.56 -23.48
C LYS A 4 34.48 6.93 -22.21
N VAL A 5 33.85 5.76 -22.34
CA VAL A 5 33.31 5.00 -21.21
C VAL A 5 34.48 4.41 -20.41
N LYS A 6 34.78 4.99 -19.25
CA LYS A 6 35.76 4.46 -18.30
C LYS A 6 35.05 3.64 -17.23
N LYS A 7 35.71 2.57 -16.74
CA LYS A 7 35.19 1.76 -15.62
C LYS A 7 34.88 2.60 -14.37
N SER A 8 35.60 3.71 -14.15
CA SER A 8 35.33 4.67 -13.07
C SER A 8 33.95 5.31 -13.18
N HIS A 9 33.58 5.80 -14.37
CA HIS A 9 32.30 6.46 -14.61
C HIS A 9 31.13 5.49 -14.42
N ILE A 10 31.27 4.24 -14.88
CA ILE A 10 30.24 3.21 -14.71
C ILE A 10 29.99 2.92 -13.23
N LYS A 11 31.05 2.76 -12.42
CA LYS A 11 30.93 2.52 -10.97
C LYS A 11 30.23 3.68 -10.25
N GLU A 12 30.51 4.90 -10.68
CA GLU A 12 29.92 6.11 -10.09
C GLU A 12 28.43 6.24 -10.43
N ILE A 13 28.03 5.89 -11.66
CA ILE A 13 26.62 5.82 -12.08
C ILE A 13 25.86 4.77 -11.27
N LEU A 14 26.45 3.59 -11.06
CA LEU A 14 25.83 2.54 -10.25
C LEU A 14 25.68 2.99 -8.79
N ARG A 15 26.67 3.70 -8.24
CA ARG A 15 26.59 4.28 -6.89
C ARG A 15 25.47 5.32 -6.78
N LEU A 16 25.32 6.20 -7.78
CA LEU A 16 24.21 7.17 -7.85
C LEU A 16 22.84 6.48 -7.98
N ALA A 17 22.77 5.40 -8.76
CA ALA A 17 21.57 4.60 -8.89
C ALA A 17 21.24 3.87 -7.57
N GLU A 18 22.23 3.35 -6.85
CA GLU A 18 22.03 2.74 -5.53
C GLU A 18 21.56 3.75 -4.49
N SER A 19 22.09 4.99 -4.49
CA SER A 19 21.61 6.07 -3.61
C SER A 19 20.20 6.55 -3.97
N LYS A 20 19.82 6.50 -5.25
CA LYS A 20 18.44 6.75 -5.71
C LYS A 20 17.52 5.53 -5.53
N HIS A 21 17.99 4.50 -4.82
CA HIS A 21 17.26 3.26 -4.54
C HIS A 21 16.76 2.53 -5.80
N VAL A 22 17.47 2.65 -6.92
CA VAL A 22 17.15 1.98 -8.18
C VAL A 22 17.24 0.46 -8.03
N ARG A 23 16.28 -0.24 -8.62
CA ARG A 23 16.23 -1.71 -8.66
C ARG A 23 17.19 -2.28 -9.70
N LEU A 24 18.47 -2.31 -9.39
CA LEU A 24 19.46 -2.86 -10.29
C LEU A 24 19.41 -4.41 -10.37
N PRO A 25 19.72 -5.02 -11.54
CA PRO A 25 19.88 -6.47 -11.67
C PRO A 25 20.90 -7.04 -10.67
N THR A 26 20.68 -8.27 -10.20
CA THR A 26 21.59 -8.96 -9.27
C THR A 26 22.95 -9.23 -9.92
N ASP A 27 22.96 -9.44 -11.24
CA ASP A 27 24.16 -9.70 -12.02
C ASP A 27 25.04 -8.44 -12.15
N GLU A 28 26.28 -8.52 -11.68
CA GLU A 28 27.26 -7.43 -11.78
C GLU A 28 27.52 -7.03 -13.24
N ALA A 29 27.66 -8.01 -14.13
CA ALA A 29 27.82 -7.75 -15.56
C ALA A 29 26.62 -7.01 -16.16
N GLY A 30 25.40 -7.38 -15.76
CA GLY A 30 24.18 -6.71 -16.20
C GLY A 30 24.11 -5.25 -15.77
N ARG A 31 24.50 -4.97 -14.51
CA ARG A 31 24.60 -3.60 -13.97
C ARG A 31 25.60 -2.75 -14.76
N LEU A 32 26.80 -3.29 -14.98
CA LEU A 32 27.87 -2.58 -15.69
C LEU A 32 27.49 -2.29 -17.15
N VAL A 33 26.87 -3.26 -17.85
CA VAL A 33 26.43 -3.10 -19.25
C VAL A 33 25.32 -2.05 -19.37
N ALA A 34 24.33 -2.08 -18.47
CA ALA A 34 23.25 -1.10 -18.47
C ALA A 34 23.79 0.33 -18.22
N ALA A 35 24.61 0.51 -17.19
CA ALA A 35 25.21 1.81 -16.89
C ALA A 35 26.14 2.31 -18.02
N ALA A 36 26.92 1.42 -18.63
CA ALA A 36 27.76 1.77 -19.77
C ALA A 36 26.96 2.22 -20.99
N ARG A 37 25.83 1.56 -21.28
CA ARG A 37 24.93 1.91 -22.37
C ARG A 37 24.36 3.33 -22.18
N TYR A 38 23.80 3.62 -21.01
CA TYR A 38 23.20 4.93 -20.74
C TYR A 38 24.24 6.05 -20.70
N TYR A 39 25.45 5.78 -20.17
CA TYR A 39 26.52 6.75 -20.20
C TYR A 39 27.02 7.06 -21.62
N LYS A 40 27.03 6.05 -22.50
CA LYS A 40 27.43 6.23 -23.90
C LYS A 40 26.45 7.10 -24.67
N GLU A 41 25.16 7.04 -24.33
CA GLU A 41 24.07 7.74 -25.00
C GLU A 41 23.88 9.17 -24.46
N LEU A 42 23.93 9.35 -23.14
CA LEU A 42 23.65 10.64 -22.49
C LEU A 42 24.91 11.46 -22.18
N GLY A 43 26.06 10.79 -22.03
CA GLY A 43 27.34 11.39 -21.66
C GLY A 43 27.43 12.01 -20.28
N ASP A 44 26.36 11.92 -19.51
CA ASP A 44 26.24 12.44 -18.15
C ASP A 44 25.96 11.29 -17.17
N LYS A 45 26.59 11.34 -16.00
CA LYS A 45 26.47 10.31 -14.96
C LYS A 45 25.12 10.36 -14.26
N GLU A 46 24.61 11.56 -14.00
CA GLU A 46 23.34 11.73 -13.29
C GLU A 46 22.18 11.30 -14.17
N LYS A 47 22.16 11.77 -15.43
CA LYS A 47 21.14 11.38 -16.40
C LYS A 47 21.17 9.88 -16.69
N ALA A 48 22.35 9.25 -16.69
CA ALA A 48 22.46 7.80 -16.82
C ALA A 48 21.87 7.05 -15.60
N ALA A 49 22.02 7.58 -14.39
CA ALA A 49 21.38 7.03 -13.20
C ALA A 49 19.86 7.21 -13.22
N ASP A 50 19.36 8.35 -13.70
CA ASP A 50 17.91 8.59 -13.87
C ASP A 50 17.31 7.70 -14.97
N ALA A 51 18.06 7.45 -16.05
CA ALA A 51 17.64 6.49 -17.08
C ALA A 51 17.59 5.05 -16.52
N LEU A 52 18.51 4.68 -15.62
CA LEU A 52 18.44 3.42 -14.89
C LEU A 52 17.21 3.38 -13.96
N LEU A 53 16.92 4.46 -13.24
CA LEU A 53 15.72 4.58 -12.41
C LEU A 53 14.44 4.43 -13.24
N LYS A 54 14.36 5.09 -14.39
CA LYS A 54 13.21 5.00 -15.30
C LYS A 54 13.02 3.59 -15.87
N GLN A 55 14.10 2.89 -16.19
CA GLN A 55 14.04 1.56 -16.79
C GLN A 55 13.76 0.46 -15.78
N PHE A 56 14.36 0.55 -14.59
CA PHE A 56 14.32 -0.52 -13.60
C PHE A 56 13.36 -0.24 -12.42
N GLY A 57 12.98 1.02 -12.24
CA GLY A 57 12.16 1.49 -11.12
C GLY A 57 12.92 1.54 -9.79
N VAL A 58 12.23 2.02 -8.76
CA VAL A 58 12.71 2.01 -7.37
C VAL A 58 12.56 0.61 -6.76
N LYS A 59 13.44 0.25 -5.83
CA LYS A 59 13.29 -0.98 -5.02
C LYS A 59 11.94 -0.95 -4.31
N LYS A 60 11.24 -2.09 -4.28
CA LYS A 60 9.86 -2.23 -3.79
C LYS A 60 9.69 -1.78 -2.33
N ASP A 61 10.77 -1.78 -1.57
CA ASP A 61 10.82 -1.32 -0.17
C ASP A 61 10.83 0.22 -0.02
N PHE A 62 11.08 0.98 -1.09
CA PHE A 62 11.21 2.45 -1.10
C PHE A 62 10.05 3.17 -1.84
N VAL A 63 9.04 2.45 -2.32
CA VAL A 63 7.93 3.01 -3.13
C VAL A 63 6.86 3.66 -2.23
N LYS A 64 7.24 4.56 -1.32
CA LYS A 64 6.26 5.23 -0.45
C LYS A 64 6.07 6.73 -0.70
N ASP A 65 6.91 7.42 -1.46
CA ASP A 65 6.95 8.90 -1.36
C ASP A 65 6.67 9.71 -2.64
N GLU A 66 6.47 9.11 -3.82
CA GLU A 66 6.28 9.92 -5.05
C GLU A 66 4.84 10.38 -5.32
N GLN A 67 3.85 9.97 -4.51
CA GLN A 67 2.48 10.49 -4.64
C GLN A 67 2.15 11.64 -3.68
N GLU A 68 3.07 12.00 -2.77
CA GLU A 68 2.82 13.02 -1.73
C GLU A 68 3.14 14.45 -2.19
N LEU A 69 4.11 14.66 -3.09
CA LEU A 69 4.56 16.01 -3.45
C LEU A 69 3.59 16.81 -4.34
N ALA A 70 2.57 16.18 -4.93
CA ALA A 70 1.56 16.87 -5.72
C ALA A 70 0.37 17.39 -4.89
N ARG A 71 0.23 16.98 -3.62
CA ARG A 71 -0.95 17.27 -2.79
C ARG A 71 -0.77 18.45 -1.82
N ASP A 72 0.37 19.12 -1.80
CA ASP A 72 0.64 20.23 -0.88
C ASP A 72 0.04 21.58 -1.34
N LYS A 73 -0.32 21.71 -2.62
CA LYS A 73 -0.76 23.00 -3.20
C LYS A 73 -2.26 23.29 -3.16
N LEU A 74 -3.10 22.35 -2.76
CA LEU A 74 -4.57 22.51 -2.78
C LEU A 74 -5.23 22.64 -1.40
N GLN A 75 -4.48 22.43 -0.30
CA GLN A 75 -5.05 22.44 1.05
C GLN A 75 -5.11 23.83 1.72
N LYS A 76 -4.70 24.89 1.02
CA LYS A 76 -4.53 26.22 1.64
C LYS A 76 -5.69 27.18 1.45
N GLU A 77 -6.76 26.80 0.74
CA GLU A 77 -7.80 27.75 0.30
C GLU A 77 -9.23 27.39 0.74
N GLU A 78 -9.47 26.24 1.39
CA GLU A 78 -10.83 25.67 1.47
C GLU A 78 -11.40 25.38 2.89
N ALA A 79 -10.84 25.92 3.98
CA ALA A 79 -11.39 25.65 5.32
C ALA A 79 -11.41 26.88 6.26
N GLU A 80 -11.54 28.08 5.70
CA GLU A 80 -11.77 29.33 6.46
C GLU A 80 -13.27 29.61 6.71
N LEU A 81 -14.19 28.71 6.35
CA LEU A 81 -15.64 28.90 6.51
C LEU A 81 -16.31 27.63 7.02
N GLU A 82 -16.41 27.50 8.34
CA GLU A 82 -17.63 27.16 9.10
C GLU A 82 -17.24 26.84 10.55
N ASP A 83 -16.68 27.86 11.20
CA ASP A 83 -16.55 27.99 12.64
C ASP A 83 -17.93 28.43 13.18
N GLU A 84 -18.72 27.46 13.65
CA GLU A 84 -19.69 27.56 14.77
C GLU A 84 -20.61 26.34 14.73
N LYS A 85 -20.18 25.26 15.40
CA LYS A 85 -20.90 24.68 16.55
C LYS A 85 -19.92 23.81 17.34
N GLU A 86 -19.52 24.36 18.49
CA GLU A 86 -19.04 23.66 19.68
C GLU A 86 -19.88 22.38 19.90
N ASP A 87 -19.33 21.22 20.24
CA ASP A 87 -18.51 21.00 21.43
C ASP A 87 -17.48 19.86 21.27
N ALA A 88 -16.35 20.09 21.96
CA ALA A 88 -15.41 19.15 22.57
C ALA A 88 -14.49 18.33 21.62
N ASP A 89 -13.28 18.82 21.36
CA ASP A 89 -12.06 18.68 22.20
C ASP A 89 -11.40 17.30 22.06
N GLY A 90 -10.14 17.28 21.63
CA GLY A 90 -9.29 16.10 21.85
C GLY A 90 -8.17 15.87 20.86
N ASP A 91 -7.24 16.80 20.81
CA ASP A 91 -5.91 16.67 20.22
C ASP A 91 -5.09 15.50 20.81
N GLN A 92 -4.43 14.78 19.90
CA GLN A 92 -3.15 14.06 20.02
C GLN A 92 -2.85 12.95 21.06
N GLU A 93 -2.10 11.99 20.52
CA GLU A 93 -1.05 11.18 21.16
C GLU A 93 -1.39 9.90 21.96
N GLN A 94 -0.87 8.77 21.45
CA GLN A 94 -0.77 7.44 22.09
C GLN A 94 0.04 7.53 23.41
N PRO A 95 -0.14 6.71 24.49
CA PRO A 95 -0.04 5.24 24.41
C PRO A 95 -0.69 4.35 25.55
N LYS A 96 -0.89 3.05 25.23
CA LYS A 96 -0.77 1.82 26.07
C LYS A 96 -1.54 1.65 27.42
N LYS A 97 -2.23 0.49 27.52
CA LYS A 97 -2.51 -0.40 28.70
C LYS A 97 -3.70 -0.10 29.63
N LYS A 98 -4.80 -0.87 29.52
CA LYS A 98 -5.27 -1.95 30.44
C LYS A 98 -6.81 -2.16 30.40
N ARG A 99 -7.18 -3.44 30.25
CA ARG A 99 -8.39 -4.18 30.67
C ARG A 99 -9.72 -3.43 30.92
N ALA A 100 -10.75 -4.00 30.27
CA ALA A 100 -12.14 -4.19 30.68
C ALA A 100 -13.20 -3.32 29.97
N LYS A 101 -14.08 -4.04 29.25
CA LYS A 101 -15.48 -3.71 28.92
C LYS A 101 -15.77 -2.24 28.59
N GLN A 102 -15.76 -1.92 27.30
CA GLN A 102 -16.89 -1.28 26.62
C GLN A 102 -16.63 -1.26 25.09
N GLU A 103 -17.70 -1.41 24.34
CA GLU A 103 -17.76 -1.66 22.90
C GLU A 103 -16.99 -0.59 22.10
N PRO A 104 -16.06 -0.95 21.20
CA PRO A 104 -15.44 0.05 20.35
C PRO A 104 -16.40 0.37 19.20
N ALA A 105 -16.85 1.62 19.21
CA ALA A 105 -17.64 2.31 18.20
C ALA A 105 -17.56 1.65 16.81
N ALA A 106 -18.74 1.27 16.31
CA ALA A 106 -18.93 0.90 14.93
C ALA A 106 -18.29 1.99 14.07
N ALA A 107 -17.16 1.67 13.42
CA ALA A 107 -16.69 2.42 12.28
C ALA A 107 -17.93 2.62 11.39
N HIS A 108 -18.33 3.88 11.24
CA HIS A 108 -19.41 4.26 10.36
C HIS A 108 -19.12 3.59 9.01
N VAL A 109 -19.92 2.57 8.69
CA VAL A 109 -19.88 1.97 7.37
C VAL A 109 -20.63 2.98 6.51
N THR A 110 -19.90 3.72 5.68
CA THR A 110 -20.46 4.73 4.77
C THR A 110 -21.57 4.14 3.90
N VAL A 111 -21.45 2.84 3.58
CA VAL A 111 -22.44 2.09 2.78
C VAL A 111 -22.92 0.85 3.56
N GLU A 112 -24.16 0.86 4.05
CA GLU A 112 -24.75 -0.26 4.82
C GLU A 112 -24.65 -1.63 4.11
N LYS A 113 -24.62 -1.67 2.78
CA LYS A 113 -24.46 -2.91 2.00
C LYS A 113 -23.06 -3.52 2.09
N ASN A 114 -22.05 -2.73 2.42
CA ASN A 114 -20.68 -3.19 2.63
C ASN A 114 -20.46 -3.73 4.06
N ARG A 115 -21.44 -3.58 4.95
CA ARG A 115 -21.41 -4.08 6.33
C ARG A 115 -21.12 -5.57 6.45
N PRO A 116 -21.82 -6.49 5.74
CA PRO A 116 -21.53 -7.92 5.82
C PRO A 116 -20.11 -8.26 5.35
N LEU A 117 -19.63 -7.60 4.29
CA LEU A 117 -18.25 -7.75 3.81
C LEU A 117 -17.25 -7.28 4.88
N THR A 118 -17.49 -6.12 5.48
CA THR A 118 -16.64 -5.54 6.52
C THR A 118 -16.53 -6.46 7.73
N GLU A 119 -17.66 -6.97 8.22
CA GLU A 119 -17.71 -7.89 9.36
C GLU A 119 -16.98 -9.20 9.07
N LEU A 120 -17.18 -9.76 7.88
CA LEU A 120 -16.51 -10.96 7.40
C LEU A 120 -14.98 -10.80 7.38
N PHE A 121 -14.46 -9.70 6.84
CA PHE A 121 -13.01 -9.44 6.80
C PHE A 121 -12.43 -9.16 8.19
N ARG A 122 -13.20 -8.54 9.09
CA ARG A 122 -12.81 -8.36 10.50
C ARG A 122 -12.71 -9.70 11.23
N GLU A 123 -13.62 -10.62 10.96
CA GLU A 123 -13.58 -11.96 11.55
C GLU A 123 -12.41 -12.77 11.00
N LEU A 124 -12.17 -12.74 9.67
CA LEU A 124 -10.96 -13.33 9.06
C LEU A 124 -9.68 -12.78 9.67
N ALA A 125 -9.62 -11.47 9.90
CA ALA A 125 -8.45 -10.84 10.52
C ALA A 125 -8.18 -11.42 11.91
N LYS A 126 -9.22 -11.53 12.75
CA LYS A 126 -9.10 -12.11 14.10
C LYS A 126 -8.61 -13.56 14.06
N TYR A 127 -9.16 -14.38 13.18
CA TYR A 127 -8.72 -15.77 13.00
C TYR A 127 -7.24 -15.85 12.63
N GLU A 128 -6.79 -15.03 11.68
CA GLU A 128 -5.39 -15.05 11.24
C GLU A 128 -4.44 -14.48 12.32
N PHE A 129 -4.94 -13.64 13.25
CA PHE A 129 -4.17 -13.27 14.44
C PHE A 129 -4.04 -14.41 15.46
N GLU A 130 -5.09 -15.21 15.63
CA GLU A 130 -5.09 -16.39 16.51
C GLU A 130 -4.16 -17.49 15.97
N GLU A 131 -4.14 -17.70 14.66
CA GLU A 131 -3.26 -18.66 13.96
C GLU A 131 -1.78 -18.20 13.84
N GLU A 132 -1.36 -17.20 14.63
CA GLU A 132 -0.03 -16.55 14.58
C GLU A 132 0.33 -15.90 13.23
N ASN A 133 -0.59 -15.87 12.27
CA ASN A 133 -0.44 -15.28 10.94
C ASN A 133 -0.66 -13.75 10.95
N ARG A 134 0.09 -13.03 11.80
CA ARG A 134 -0.06 -11.57 12.02
C ARG A 134 -0.06 -10.76 10.72
N GLN A 135 0.79 -11.11 9.76
CA GLN A 135 0.88 -10.42 8.46
C GLN A 135 -0.42 -10.49 7.67
N LYS A 136 -1.09 -11.65 7.69
CA LYS A 136 -2.38 -11.85 7.01
C LYS A 136 -3.51 -11.18 7.80
N GLY A 137 -3.48 -11.28 9.13
CA GLY A 137 -4.41 -10.57 10.02
C GLY A 137 -4.44 -9.06 9.75
N PHE A 138 -3.26 -8.42 9.67
CA PHE A 138 -3.17 -7.00 9.31
C PHE A 138 -3.66 -6.70 7.88
N ALA A 139 -3.44 -7.60 6.92
CA ALA A 139 -3.96 -7.41 5.57
C ALA A 139 -5.50 -7.43 5.55
N TYR A 140 -6.13 -8.40 6.20
CA TYR A 140 -7.59 -8.48 6.26
C TYR A 140 -8.21 -7.35 7.10
N GLN A 141 -7.53 -6.92 8.16
CA GLN A 141 -7.96 -5.76 8.95
C GLN A 141 -7.99 -4.48 8.10
N LYS A 142 -6.95 -4.26 7.29
CA LYS A 142 -6.89 -3.14 6.34
C LYS A 142 -7.99 -3.23 5.28
N VAL A 143 -8.25 -4.42 4.76
CA VAL A 143 -9.33 -4.65 3.78
C VAL A 143 -10.69 -4.31 4.38
N GLY A 144 -11.00 -4.80 5.58
CA GLY A 144 -12.27 -4.49 6.24
C GLY A 144 -12.43 -3.00 6.54
N THR A 145 -11.35 -2.31 6.89
CA THR A 145 -11.38 -0.85 7.11
C THR A 145 -11.60 -0.10 5.80
N ALA A 146 -10.90 -0.47 4.73
CA ALA A 146 -11.04 0.16 3.42
C ALA A 146 -12.44 -0.04 2.81
N ILE A 147 -13.09 -1.18 3.07
CA ILE A 147 -14.47 -1.44 2.65
C ILE A 147 -15.47 -0.63 3.49
N ALA A 148 -15.17 -0.40 4.78
CA ALA A 148 -16.01 0.39 5.67
C ALA A 148 -15.98 1.90 5.36
N GLU A 149 -14.82 2.42 4.94
CA GLU A 149 -14.61 3.83 4.54
C GLU A 149 -14.99 4.10 3.07
N CYS A 150 -15.48 3.09 2.36
CA CYS A 150 -15.78 3.20 0.93
C CYS A 150 -17.14 3.86 0.70
N ASP A 151 -17.19 4.96 -0.05
CA ASP A 151 -18.44 5.68 -0.37
C ASP A 151 -19.31 4.97 -1.42
N PHE A 152 -18.83 3.88 -2.02
CA PHE A 152 -19.56 3.07 -3.00
C PHE A 152 -19.79 1.63 -2.55
N GLU A 153 -20.86 1.01 -3.05
CA GLU A 153 -21.15 -0.41 -2.81
C GLU A 153 -20.13 -1.28 -3.55
N VAL A 154 -19.51 -2.23 -2.84
CA VAL A 154 -18.58 -3.18 -3.44
C VAL A 154 -19.37 -4.35 -4.02
N THR A 155 -19.55 -4.35 -5.33
CA THR A 155 -20.32 -5.35 -6.08
C THR A 155 -19.45 -6.36 -6.84
N SER A 156 -18.13 -6.12 -6.92
CA SER A 156 -17.17 -7.06 -7.48
C SER A 156 -15.81 -6.97 -6.81
N GLY A 157 -15.05 -8.06 -6.83
CA GLY A 157 -13.64 -8.07 -6.42
C GLY A 157 -12.77 -7.04 -7.17
N LYS A 158 -13.14 -6.66 -8.40
CA LYS A 158 -12.44 -5.61 -9.16
C LYS A 158 -12.59 -4.23 -8.54
N GLU A 159 -13.79 -3.88 -8.08
CA GLU A 159 -14.05 -2.60 -7.41
C GLU A 159 -13.31 -2.56 -6.08
N ALA A 160 -13.33 -3.67 -5.36
CA ALA A 160 -12.57 -3.79 -4.14
C ALA A 160 -11.06 -3.59 -4.37
N MET A 161 -10.49 -4.10 -5.46
CA MET A 161 -9.06 -3.91 -5.79
C MET A 161 -8.67 -2.46 -6.08
N THR A 162 -9.64 -1.59 -6.39
CA THR A 162 -9.40 -0.15 -6.54
C THR A 162 -9.17 0.51 -5.17
N LEU A 163 -9.64 -0.10 -4.09
CA LEU A 163 -9.47 0.41 -2.72
C LEU A 163 -8.04 0.22 -2.24
N LYS A 164 -7.50 1.27 -1.62
CA LYS A 164 -6.16 1.26 -1.02
C LYS A 164 -6.11 0.21 0.10
N GLY A 165 -5.28 -0.82 -0.07
CA GLY A 165 -5.10 -1.90 0.90
C GLY A 165 -5.76 -3.22 0.50
N VAL A 166 -6.52 -3.26 -0.59
CA VAL A 166 -7.08 -4.50 -1.13
C VAL A 166 -6.18 -5.04 -2.25
N GLY A 167 -5.53 -6.18 -1.99
CA GLY A 167 -4.73 -6.88 -2.99
C GLY A 167 -5.57 -7.85 -3.85
N LYS A 168 -4.97 -8.35 -4.94
CA LYS A 168 -5.56 -9.39 -5.80
C LYS A 168 -6.11 -10.60 -5.01
N SER A 169 -5.39 -11.04 -3.99
CA SER A 169 -5.77 -12.17 -3.14
C SER A 169 -6.96 -11.89 -2.21
N SER A 170 -7.22 -10.64 -1.88
CA SER A 170 -8.39 -10.21 -1.11
C SER A 170 -9.56 -9.93 -2.04
N GLY A 171 -9.31 -9.30 -3.19
CA GLY A 171 -10.29 -9.09 -4.26
C GLY A 171 -10.92 -10.40 -4.74
N SER A 172 -10.12 -11.45 -4.97
CA SER A 172 -10.66 -12.78 -5.33
C SER A 172 -11.57 -13.37 -4.25
N LYS A 173 -11.27 -13.15 -2.96
CA LYS A 173 -12.14 -13.63 -1.86
C LYS A 173 -13.43 -12.84 -1.74
N ILE A 174 -13.39 -11.55 -2.06
CA ILE A 174 -14.57 -10.70 -2.14
C ILE A 174 -15.45 -11.19 -3.29
N ASP A 175 -14.87 -11.48 -4.45
CA ASP A 175 -15.57 -12.02 -5.61
C ASP A 175 -16.20 -13.39 -5.31
N GLU A 176 -15.48 -14.25 -4.60
CA GLU A 176 -15.98 -15.54 -4.11
C GLU A 176 -17.13 -15.35 -3.11
N TYR A 177 -17.02 -14.41 -2.17
CA TYR A 177 -18.11 -14.12 -1.24
C TYR A 177 -19.36 -13.60 -1.95
N LEU A 178 -19.19 -12.73 -2.95
CA LEU A 178 -20.28 -12.16 -3.72
C LEU A 178 -20.94 -13.19 -4.66
N THR A 179 -20.17 -14.13 -5.18
CA THR A 179 -20.66 -15.19 -6.08
C THR A 179 -21.31 -16.35 -5.32
N THR A 180 -20.68 -16.78 -4.22
CA THR A 180 -21.02 -18.01 -3.49
C THR A 180 -21.76 -17.72 -2.18
N GLY A 181 -21.85 -16.46 -1.75
CA GLY A 181 -22.43 -16.05 -0.47
C GLY A 181 -21.59 -16.44 0.76
N LYS A 182 -20.44 -17.09 0.56
CA LYS A 182 -19.60 -17.70 1.59
C LYS A 182 -18.14 -17.65 1.16
N ILE A 183 -17.24 -17.41 2.11
CA ILE A 183 -15.81 -17.63 1.92
C ILE A 183 -15.51 -19.01 2.51
N ALA A 184 -15.13 -19.98 1.68
CA ALA A 184 -14.82 -21.34 2.13
C ALA A 184 -13.78 -21.34 3.26
N LYS A 185 -12.84 -20.40 3.18
CA LYS A 185 -11.80 -20.19 4.19
C LYS A 185 -12.32 -19.73 5.55
N ILE A 186 -13.41 -18.96 5.61
CA ILE A 186 -14.00 -18.56 6.89
C ILE A 186 -14.85 -19.68 7.49
N GLU A 187 -15.52 -20.47 6.66
CA GLU A 187 -16.28 -21.63 7.13
C GLU A 187 -15.33 -22.72 7.64
N GLU A 188 -14.19 -22.93 6.98
CA GLU A 188 -13.13 -23.82 7.46
C GLU A 188 -12.51 -23.29 8.77
N ALA A 189 -12.21 -22.00 8.84
CA ALA A 189 -11.76 -21.34 10.07
C ALA A 189 -12.76 -21.46 11.22
N ARG A 190 -14.07 -21.36 10.94
CA ARG A 190 -15.14 -21.59 11.93
C ARG A 190 -15.26 -23.07 12.32
N ARG A 191 -15.05 -23.99 11.38
CA ARG A 191 -15.15 -25.44 11.58
C ARG A 191 -13.96 -26.01 12.35
N SER A 192 -12.76 -25.43 12.21
CA SER A 192 -11.60 -25.78 13.03
C SER A 192 -11.73 -25.36 14.49
N ARG A 193 -12.76 -24.56 14.83
CA ARG A 193 -13.01 -24.01 16.18
C ARG A 193 -14.13 -24.76 16.94
N GLU A 194 -14.81 -25.71 16.30
CA GLU A 194 -15.86 -26.56 16.91
C GLU A 194 -15.32 -27.94 17.25
#